data_AF-A0A353LQ78-F1
#
_entry.id   AF-A0A353LQ78-F1
#
_cell.length_a   1.000
_cell.length_b   1.000
_cell.length_c   1.000
_cell.angle_alpha   90.00
_cell.angle_beta   90.00
_cell.angle_gamma   90.00
#
_symmetry.space_group_name_H-M   'P 1'
#
loop_
_entity.id
_entity.type
_entity.pdbx_description
1 polymer ?
#
loop_
_entity_poly.entity_id
_entity_poly.type
_entity_poly.pdbx_seq_one_letter_code
_entity_poly.pdbx_strand_id
1 'polypeptide(L)'
;MSNTANLGIAYLEAAQSQKHVTMNDAFDLLDALVQLAVKTRNLVTPPATPQEGDRHIVGAGAGGGWSGQDGNVAVWQAGAWRFHTPRAGWRAFIETDTALSLHDGAGWSDIWRKTGFTVAQAPFGAATDFHILEEEHTLAQAATSDTTIVIPARAIVHGVTVRVSEAVTGATSFDCGIAGETSKYGGSLGISLGSSNIGVTGPTAFYSDTAIRLSANGADFTGGKVRVAIHYMHLSAAD
;
A
#
# COMPACT_ATOMS: atom_id res chain seq x y z
N MET A 1 -27.69 6.37 -30.53
CA MET A 1 -26.41 6.88 -30.03
C MET A 1 -25.88 5.91 -28.99
N SER A 2 -24.76 5.26 -29.29
CA SER A 2 -23.95 4.56 -28.28
C SER A 2 -23.11 5.60 -27.52
N ASN A 3 -22.76 5.26 -26.28
CA ASN A 3 -21.95 6.11 -25.41
C ASN A 3 -20.66 5.36 -25.02
N THR A 4 -19.64 6.11 -24.61
CA THR A 4 -18.43 5.55 -23.99
C THR A 4 -18.78 4.84 -22.67
N ALA A 5 -17.97 3.85 -22.29
CA ALA A 5 -18.31 2.91 -21.21
C ALA A 5 -18.26 3.53 -19.80
N ASN A 6 -17.31 4.43 -19.52
CA ASN A 6 -17.07 4.93 -18.16
C ASN A 6 -17.74 6.28 -17.88
N LEU A 7 -17.58 7.24 -18.79
CA LEU A 7 -18.03 8.63 -18.67
C LEU A 7 -19.37 8.88 -19.38
N GLY A 8 -19.86 7.93 -20.18
CA GLY A 8 -21.13 8.06 -20.88
C GLY A 8 -21.14 9.16 -21.95
N ILE A 9 -19.98 9.46 -22.56
CA ILE A 9 -19.86 10.46 -23.62
C ILE A 9 -20.55 9.91 -24.87
N ALA A 10 -21.48 10.67 -25.45
CA ALA A 10 -22.15 10.27 -26.68
C ALA A 10 -21.17 10.30 -27.87
N TYR A 11 -21.10 9.20 -28.62
CA TYR A 11 -20.30 9.17 -29.84
C TYR A 11 -20.94 10.01 -30.95
N LEU A 12 -20.09 10.55 -31.83
CA LEU A 12 -20.56 11.20 -33.04
C LEU A 12 -21.07 10.16 -34.04
N GLU A 13 -22.26 10.43 -34.58
CA GLU A 13 -22.88 9.64 -35.64
C GLU A 13 -22.07 9.74 -36.95
N ALA A 14 -22.16 8.68 -37.77
CA ALA A 14 -21.47 8.60 -39.04
C ALA A 14 -21.95 9.68 -40.05
N ALA A 15 -21.28 9.76 -41.21
CA ALA A 15 -21.59 10.69 -42.33
C ALA A 15 -21.26 12.18 -42.14
N GLN A 16 -20.52 12.56 -41.09
CA GLN A 16 -19.98 13.92 -40.89
C GLN A 16 -18.54 14.07 -41.43
N SER A 17 -18.33 13.86 -42.73
CA SER A 17 -17.00 13.94 -43.38
C SER A 17 -15.90 13.13 -42.69
N GLN A 18 -16.25 11.93 -42.20
CA GLN A 18 -15.35 11.02 -41.47
C GLN A 18 -14.69 11.57 -40.18
N LYS A 19 -15.06 12.77 -39.71
CA LYS A 19 -14.56 13.35 -38.44
C LYS A 19 -14.95 12.51 -37.22
N HIS A 20 -16.05 11.75 -37.32
CA HIS A 20 -16.50 10.84 -36.27
C HIS A 20 -15.44 9.80 -35.91
N VAL A 21 -14.59 9.36 -36.85
CA VAL A 21 -13.56 8.35 -36.58
C VAL A 21 -12.54 8.91 -35.58
N THR A 22 -11.86 10.00 -35.94
CA THR A 22 -10.80 10.58 -35.11
C THR A 22 -11.33 11.16 -33.80
N MET A 23 -12.55 11.71 -33.82
CA MET A 23 -13.14 12.28 -32.61
C MET A 23 -13.64 11.19 -31.65
N ASN A 24 -14.22 10.10 -32.15
CA ASN A 24 -14.65 9.00 -31.29
C ASN A 24 -13.44 8.29 -30.67
N ASP A 25 -12.32 8.15 -31.39
CA ASP A 25 -11.05 7.69 -30.80
C ASP A 25 -10.56 8.63 -29.68
N ALA A 26 -10.72 9.95 -29.85
CA ALA A 26 -10.41 10.90 -28.78
C ALA A 26 -11.38 10.78 -27.58
N PHE A 27 -12.66 10.49 -27.82
CA PHE A 27 -13.62 10.22 -26.75
C PHE A 27 -13.28 8.94 -25.99
N ASP A 28 -12.87 7.87 -26.67
CA ASP A 28 -12.38 6.65 -26.03
C ASP A 28 -11.19 6.91 -25.11
N LEU A 29 -10.26 7.76 -25.57
CA LEU A 29 -9.09 8.15 -24.78
C LEU A 29 -9.49 8.97 -23.55
N LEU A 30 -10.41 9.93 -23.70
CA LEU A 30 -10.90 10.73 -22.58
C LEU A 30 -11.67 9.87 -21.57
N ASP A 31 -12.51 8.95 -22.05
CA ASP A 31 -13.24 7.97 -21.26
C ASP A 31 -12.32 7.10 -20.40
N ALA A 32 -11.21 6.66 -21.00
CA ALA A 32 -10.22 5.85 -20.30
C ALA A 32 -9.52 6.63 -19.17
N LEU A 33 -9.15 7.90 -19.40
CA LEU A 33 -8.13 8.60 -18.61
C LEU A 33 -8.62 9.75 -17.70
N VAL A 34 -9.72 10.45 -18.02
CA VAL A 34 -10.09 11.72 -17.33
C VAL A 34 -10.60 11.50 -15.90
N GLN A 35 -11.01 10.29 -15.56
CA GLN A 35 -11.25 9.84 -14.20
C GLN A 35 -10.74 8.40 -14.09
N LEU A 36 -9.41 8.26 -14.18
CA LEU A 36 -8.76 6.96 -14.21
C LEU A 36 -9.01 6.20 -12.90
N ALA A 37 -9.88 5.20 -12.97
CA ALA A 37 -10.11 4.21 -11.94
C ALA A 37 -9.81 2.85 -12.56
N VAL A 38 -8.95 2.08 -11.91
CA VAL A 38 -8.51 0.77 -12.38
C VAL A 38 -8.90 -0.28 -11.35
N LYS A 39 -9.32 -1.45 -11.82
CA LYS A 39 -9.71 -2.56 -10.96
C LYS A 39 -8.53 -3.01 -10.09
N THR A 40 -7.34 -3.10 -10.67
CA THR A 40 -6.11 -3.51 -9.96
C THR A 40 -4.84 -3.03 -10.70
N ARG A 41 -3.68 -3.19 -10.05
CA ARG A 41 -2.36 -2.84 -10.60
C ARG A 41 -1.32 -3.98 -10.59
N ASN A 42 -1.68 -5.17 -10.14
CA ASN A 42 -0.74 -6.28 -9.90
C ASN A 42 -0.98 -7.51 -10.80
N LEU A 43 -1.93 -7.43 -11.75
CA LEU A 43 -2.21 -8.53 -12.66
C LEU A 43 -1.17 -8.55 -13.79
N VAL A 44 -0.58 -9.72 -14.04
CA VAL A 44 0.42 -9.94 -15.10
C VAL A 44 -0.17 -10.64 -16.33
N THR A 45 -1.44 -11.01 -16.30
CA THR A 45 -2.16 -11.57 -17.46
C THR A 45 -3.56 -10.96 -17.53
N PRO A 46 -4.11 -10.77 -18.75
CA PRO A 46 -5.45 -10.22 -18.91
C PRO A 46 -6.50 -11.13 -18.26
N PRO A 47 -7.55 -10.56 -17.63
CA PRO A 47 -8.73 -11.32 -17.25
C PRO A 47 -9.29 -12.12 -18.43
N ALA A 48 -9.81 -13.33 -18.17
CA ALA A 48 -10.37 -14.18 -19.22
C ALA A 48 -11.68 -13.63 -19.81
N THR A 49 -12.41 -12.83 -19.03
CA THR A 49 -13.71 -12.25 -19.40
C THR A 49 -13.73 -10.75 -19.04
N PRO A 50 -12.96 -9.91 -19.75
CA PRO A 50 -12.98 -8.47 -19.51
C PRO A 50 -14.30 -7.86 -19.99
N GLN A 51 -14.75 -6.83 -19.28
CA GLN A 51 -15.93 -6.04 -19.65
C GLN A 51 -15.52 -4.74 -20.33
N GLU A 52 -16.38 -4.22 -21.19
CA GLU A 52 -16.14 -2.93 -21.87
C GLU A 52 -15.91 -1.82 -20.85
N GLY A 53 -14.82 -1.07 -21.00
CA GLY A 53 -14.41 -0.01 -20.08
C GLY A 53 -13.54 -0.49 -18.91
N ASP A 54 -13.29 -1.80 -18.77
CA ASP A 54 -12.40 -2.34 -17.74
C ASP A 54 -10.99 -1.76 -17.90
N ARG A 55 -10.42 -1.32 -16.78
CA ARG A 55 -9.11 -0.68 -16.73
C ARG A 55 -8.22 -1.36 -15.69
N HIS A 56 -6.97 -1.60 -16.05
CA HIS A 56 -5.95 -2.22 -15.19
C HIS A 56 -4.62 -1.49 -15.38
N ILE A 57 -3.80 -1.45 -14.33
CA ILE A 57 -2.36 -1.20 -14.51
C ILE A 57 -1.70 -2.57 -14.65
N VAL A 58 -0.94 -2.76 -15.72
CA VAL A 58 -0.28 -4.04 -16.02
C VAL A 58 0.91 -4.23 -15.07
N GLY A 59 0.92 -5.36 -14.35
CA GLY A 59 2.01 -5.73 -13.46
C GLY A 59 3.28 -6.13 -14.21
N ALA A 60 4.42 -6.12 -13.51
CA ALA A 60 5.71 -6.53 -14.06
C ALA A 60 5.76 -8.04 -14.37
N GLY A 61 6.33 -8.42 -15.51
CA GLY A 61 6.34 -9.79 -16.03
C GLY A 61 5.09 -10.12 -16.85
N ALA A 62 4.51 -9.13 -17.53
CA ALA A 62 3.25 -9.27 -18.25
C ALA A 62 3.32 -10.34 -19.36
N GLY A 63 2.27 -11.15 -19.47
CA GLY A 63 2.14 -12.24 -20.43
C GLY A 63 0.83 -12.24 -21.20
N GLY A 64 0.71 -13.16 -22.17
CA GLY A 64 -0.46 -13.27 -23.03
C GLY A 64 -0.72 -11.98 -23.81
N GLY A 65 -1.98 -11.52 -23.84
CA GLY A 65 -2.37 -10.29 -24.51
C GLY A 65 -1.77 -9.00 -23.92
N TRP A 66 -1.09 -9.08 -22.77
CA TRP A 66 -0.41 -7.96 -22.11
C TRP A 66 1.12 -8.00 -22.25
N SER A 67 1.67 -8.95 -23.00
CA SER A 67 3.12 -9.11 -23.16
C SER A 67 3.82 -7.81 -23.58
N GLY A 68 4.81 -7.38 -22.81
CA GLY A 68 5.59 -6.15 -23.06
C GLY A 68 4.88 -4.84 -22.74
N GLN A 69 3.75 -4.89 -22.01
CA GLN A 69 2.97 -3.72 -21.62
C GLN A 69 3.09 -3.40 -20.13
N ASP A 70 4.14 -3.88 -19.47
CA ASP A 70 4.42 -3.67 -18.05
C ASP A 70 4.32 -2.18 -17.66
N GLY A 71 3.58 -1.88 -16.59
CA GLY A 71 3.38 -0.53 -16.09
C GLY A 71 2.38 0.33 -16.87
N ASN A 72 1.96 -0.10 -18.07
CA ASN A 72 0.96 0.63 -18.85
C ASN A 72 -0.46 0.48 -18.25
N VAL A 73 -1.32 1.45 -18.55
CA VAL A 73 -2.76 1.32 -18.32
C VAL A 73 -3.36 0.53 -19.47
N ALA A 74 -3.86 -0.67 -19.19
CA ALA A 74 -4.62 -1.49 -20.12
C ALA A 74 -6.11 -1.19 -19.99
N VAL A 75 -6.79 -0.98 -21.11
CA VAL A 75 -8.22 -0.65 -21.20
C VAL A 75 -8.89 -1.61 -22.18
N TRP A 76 -9.97 -2.27 -21.78
CA TRP A 76 -10.76 -3.11 -22.69
C TRP A 76 -11.79 -2.25 -23.41
N GLN A 77 -11.59 -2.06 -24.71
CA GLN A 77 -12.43 -1.22 -25.56
C GLN A 77 -12.64 -1.87 -26.93
N ALA A 78 -13.87 -1.84 -27.43
CA ALA A 78 -14.28 -2.39 -28.72
C ALA A 78 -13.81 -3.84 -28.95
N GLY A 79 -13.78 -4.65 -27.87
CA GLY A 79 -13.35 -6.05 -27.92
C GLY A 79 -11.83 -6.26 -28.02
N ALA A 80 -11.01 -5.26 -27.71
CA ALA A 80 -9.56 -5.37 -27.67
C ALA A 80 -8.93 -4.61 -26.49
N TRP A 81 -7.72 -5.02 -26.09
CA TRP A 81 -6.92 -4.25 -25.14
C TRP A 81 -6.22 -3.08 -25.83
N ARG A 82 -6.49 -1.87 -25.36
CA ARG A 82 -5.75 -0.65 -25.67
C ARG A 82 -4.82 -0.33 -24.51
N PHE A 83 -3.61 0.16 -24.81
CA PHE A 83 -2.60 0.45 -23.81
C PHE A 83 -2.19 1.91 -23.86
N HIS A 84 -2.05 2.52 -22.68
CA HIS A 84 -1.61 3.90 -22.53
C HIS A 84 -0.43 3.96 -21.58
N THR A 85 0.67 4.55 -22.04
CA THR A 85 1.86 4.77 -21.22
C THR A 85 1.67 5.96 -20.28
N PRO A 86 1.71 5.73 -18.96
CA PRO A 86 1.56 6.79 -17.96
C PRO A 86 2.70 7.81 -18.07
N ARG A 87 2.39 9.05 -17.70
CA ARG A 87 3.38 10.11 -17.54
C ARG A 87 3.43 10.56 -16.08
N ALA A 88 4.55 11.17 -15.69
CA ALA A 88 4.66 11.82 -14.38
C ALA A 88 3.44 12.73 -14.13
N GLY A 89 2.83 12.61 -12.95
CA GLY A 89 1.64 13.35 -12.54
C GLY A 89 0.30 12.66 -12.80
N TRP A 90 0.29 11.53 -13.53
CA TRP A 90 -0.92 10.71 -13.70
C TRP A 90 -1.40 10.17 -12.36
N ARG A 91 -2.72 10.13 -12.19
CA ARG A 91 -3.38 9.69 -10.98
C ARG A 91 -4.39 8.61 -11.33
N ALA A 92 -4.40 7.52 -10.55
CA ALA A 92 -5.33 6.42 -10.72
C ALA A 92 -5.91 6.00 -9.37
N PHE A 93 -7.23 5.86 -9.27
CA PHE A 93 -7.84 5.17 -8.14
C PHE A 93 -7.76 3.66 -8.37
N ILE A 94 -7.17 2.92 -7.43
CA ILE A 94 -7.03 1.47 -7.49
C ILE A 94 -8.15 0.87 -6.63
N GLU A 95 -9.12 0.20 -7.26
CA GLU A 95 -10.31 -0.30 -6.56
C GLU A 95 -9.97 -1.36 -5.50
N THR A 96 -9.12 -2.34 -5.84
CA THR A 96 -8.69 -3.39 -4.88
C THR A 96 -8.03 -2.83 -3.63
N ASP A 97 -7.30 -1.73 -3.78
CA ASP A 97 -6.50 -1.15 -2.70
C ASP A 97 -7.26 -0.02 -1.98
N THR A 98 -8.40 0.41 -2.56
CA THR A 98 -9.20 1.59 -2.14
C THR A 98 -8.30 2.82 -1.94
N ALA A 99 -7.38 3.07 -2.89
CA ALA A 99 -6.33 4.06 -2.75
C ALA A 99 -6.07 4.85 -4.04
N LEU A 100 -5.59 6.08 -3.90
CA LEU A 100 -5.10 6.89 -5.01
C LEU A 100 -3.60 6.66 -5.21
N SER A 101 -3.22 6.33 -6.43
CA SER A 101 -1.85 6.14 -6.86
C SER A 101 -1.41 7.29 -7.79
N LEU A 102 -0.17 7.75 -7.64
CA LEU A 102 0.50 8.75 -8.48
C LEU A 102 1.62 8.07 -9.26
N HIS A 103 1.67 8.31 -10.57
CA HIS A 103 2.83 7.96 -11.37
C HIS A 103 3.87 9.08 -11.26
N ASP A 104 5.08 8.77 -10.80
CA ASP A 104 6.17 9.75 -10.64
C ASP A 104 7.04 9.94 -11.89
N GLY A 105 6.83 9.11 -12.91
CA GLY A 105 7.61 9.08 -14.14
C GLY A 105 8.42 7.80 -14.30
N ALA A 106 8.71 7.10 -13.20
CA ALA A 106 9.33 5.78 -13.18
C ALA A 106 8.34 4.67 -12.82
N GLY A 107 7.37 4.94 -11.94
CA GLY A 107 6.35 3.96 -11.58
C GLY A 107 5.17 4.55 -10.82
N TRP A 108 4.20 3.68 -10.54
CA TRP A 108 3.02 3.98 -9.74
C TRP A 108 3.32 3.81 -8.24
N SER A 109 3.00 4.82 -7.44
CA SER A 109 3.16 4.79 -5.98
C SER A 109 1.92 5.34 -5.28
N ASP A 110 1.57 4.81 -4.11
CA ASP A 110 0.40 5.30 -3.38
C ASP A 110 0.68 6.66 -2.76
N ILE A 111 -0.28 7.57 -2.86
CA ILE A 111 -0.14 8.93 -2.32
C ILE A 111 -0.40 8.93 -0.80
N TRP A 112 -1.27 8.03 -0.34
CA TRP A 112 -1.73 7.96 1.05
C TRP A 112 -1.30 6.70 1.81
N ARG A 113 -0.79 5.69 1.12
CA ARG A 113 -0.32 4.43 1.70
C ARG A 113 1.21 4.36 1.63
N LYS A 114 1.86 5.38 2.18
CA LYS A 114 3.32 5.44 2.29
C LYS A 114 3.77 4.98 3.66
N THR A 115 4.84 4.22 3.70
CA THR A 115 5.56 3.87 4.94
C THR A 115 6.30 5.07 5.53
N GLY A 116 6.33 6.21 4.84
CA GLY A 116 6.74 7.49 5.41
C GLY A 116 6.58 8.69 4.49
N PHE A 117 6.82 9.88 5.04
CA PHE A 117 6.73 11.15 4.35
C PHE A 117 7.77 12.14 4.90
N THR A 118 8.46 12.84 4.00
CA THR A 118 9.39 13.91 4.34
C THR A 118 8.64 15.17 4.74
N VAL A 119 8.72 15.53 6.02
CA VAL A 119 8.03 16.68 6.60
C VAL A 119 8.74 17.98 6.27
N ALA A 120 10.07 17.96 6.22
CA ALA A 120 10.89 19.09 5.87
C ALA A 120 12.18 18.62 5.21
N GLN A 121 12.64 19.36 4.20
CA GLN A 121 13.95 19.16 3.59
C GLN A 121 14.63 20.52 3.42
N ALA A 122 15.87 20.62 3.88
CA ALA A 122 16.69 21.82 3.74
C ALA A 122 17.29 21.92 2.33
N PRO A 123 17.69 23.13 1.86
CA PRO A 123 18.28 23.31 0.52
C PRO A 123 19.52 22.46 0.24
N PHE A 124 20.24 22.07 1.29
CA PHE A 124 21.43 21.24 1.17
C PHE A 124 21.15 19.74 1.32
N GLY A 125 19.89 19.30 1.42
CA GLY A 125 19.51 17.87 1.36
C GLY A 125 19.17 17.21 2.69
N ALA A 126 19.50 17.82 3.84
CA ALA A 126 19.09 17.30 5.14
C ALA A 126 17.57 17.26 5.28
N ALA A 127 17.02 16.17 5.83
CA ALA A 127 15.58 15.97 5.90
C ALA A 127 15.09 15.42 7.24
N THR A 128 13.82 15.68 7.52
CA THR A 128 13.06 15.11 8.63
C THR A 128 11.90 14.32 8.05
N ASP A 129 11.84 13.04 8.37
CA ASP A 129 10.84 12.12 7.84
C ASP A 129 9.99 11.51 8.97
N PHE A 130 8.70 11.35 8.75
CA PHE A 130 7.84 10.52 9.60
C PHE A 130 7.52 9.21 8.89
N HIS A 131 7.64 8.10 9.62
CA HIS A 131 7.48 6.75 9.10
C HIS A 131 6.54 5.90 9.95
N ILE A 132 5.88 4.96 9.29
CA ILE A 132 5.15 3.84 9.88
C ILE A 132 5.64 2.56 9.19
N LEU A 133 6.30 1.69 9.96
CA LEU A 133 6.60 0.32 9.54
C LEU A 133 5.58 -0.62 10.17
N GLU A 134 4.88 -1.40 9.35
CA GLU A 134 3.84 -2.33 9.81
C GLU A 134 4.12 -3.74 9.29
N GLU A 135 3.95 -4.75 10.15
CA GLU A 135 3.93 -6.16 9.77
C GLU A 135 2.77 -6.89 10.44
N GLU A 136 2.27 -7.96 9.80
CA GLU A 136 1.47 -8.98 10.48
C GLU A 136 2.39 -10.10 10.95
N HIS A 137 2.73 -10.07 12.24
CA HIS A 137 3.64 -11.00 12.88
C HIS A 137 2.91 -12.28 13.31
N THR A 138 3.49 -13.43 12.98
CA THR A 138 3.05 -14.73 13.52
C THR A 138 3.84 -15.04 14.77
N LEU A 139 3.14 -15.28 15.88
CA LEU A 139 3.79 -15.51 17.17
C LEU A 139 4.58 -16.82 17.16
N ALA A 140 5.86 -16.76 17.54
CA ALA A 140 6.67 -17.93 17.82
C ALA A 140 6.04 -18.72 18.96
N GLN A 141 6.07 -20.05 18.89
CA GLN A 141 5.56 -20.93 19.94
C GLN A 141 6.56 -20.99 21.11
N ALA A 142 6.71 -19.88 21.83
CA ALA A 142 7.67 -19.67 22.89
C ALA A 142 7.20 -18.54 23.84
N ALA A 143 7.93 -18.33 24.94
CA ALA A 143 7.68 -17.23 25.87
C ALA A 143 7.83 -15.82 25.24
N THR A 144 8.65 -15.69 24.19
CA THR A 144 8.88 -14.41 23.50
C THR A 144 8.87 -14.60 21.99
N SER A 145 8.38 -13.60 21.27
CA SER A 145 8.38 -13.55 19.81
C SER A 145 8.83 -12.16 19.34
N ASP A 146 9.97 -12.11 18.64
CA ASP A 146 10.52 -10.85 18.08
C ASP A 146 10.00 -10.64 16.65
N THR A 147 9.63 -9.41 16.32
CA THR A 147 9.18 -9.00 14.98
C THR A 147 10.30 -9.06 13.96
N THR A 148 9.96 -9.14 12.67
CA THR A 148 10.96 -9.03 11.58
C THR A 148 11.26 -7.58 11.25
N ILE A 149 10.26 -6.69 11.34
CA ILE A 149 10.48 -5.25 11.36
C ILE A 149 11.25 -4.86 12.60
N VAL A 150 12.14 -3.89 12.44
CA VAL A 150 12.94 -3.32 13.51
C VAL A 150 12.70 -1.82 13.57
N ILE A 151 12.79 -1.26 14.77
CA ILE A 151 13.04 0.17 14.95
C ILE A 151 14.43 0.43 14.36
N PRO A 152 14.57 1.26 13.32
CA PRO A 152 15.87 1.52 12.72
C PRO A 152 16.80 2.26 13.69
N ALA A 153 18.09 2.01 13.59
CA ALA A 153 19.11 2.82 14.26
C ALA A 153 18.94 4.31 13.88
N ARG A 154 19.13 5.19 14.87
CA ARG A 154 18.92 6.65 14.79
C ARG A 154 17.47 7.09 14.54
N ALA A 155 16.49 6.21 14.74
CA ALA A 155 15.08 6.59 14.77
C ALA A 155 14.67 7.20 16.13
N ILE A 156 13.71 8.12 16.09
CA ILE A 156 13.00 8.62 17.27
C ILE A 156 11.60 8.02 17.26
N VAL A 157 11.32 7.08 18.15
CA VAL A 157 10.03 6.37 18.22
C VAL A 157 9.04 7.15 19.08
N HIS A 158 7.82 7.30 18.59
CA HIS A 158 6.71 7.94 19.31
C HIS A 158 5.81 6.92 20.03
N GLY A 159 5.71 5.72 19.47
CA GLY A 159 4.99 4.61 20.05
C GLY A 159 4.91 3.41 19.11
N VAL A 160 4.37 2.32 19.63
CA VAL A 160 4.10 1.10 18.87
C VAL A 160 2.64 0.72 19.08
N THR A 161 1.92 0.50 17.98
CA THR A 161 0.52 0.05 18.01
C THR A 161 0.46 -1.43 17.70
N VAL A 162 -0.41 -2.15 18.42
CA VAL A 162 -0.62 -3.58 18.21
C VAL A 162 -2.10 -3.86 18.02
N ARG A 163 -2.44 -4.75 17.08
CA ARG A 163 -3.79 -5.31 16.92
C ARG A 163 -3.72 -6.81 16.71
N VAL A 164 -4.46 -7.58 17.50
CA VAL A 164 -4.59 -9.03 17.31
C VAL A 164 -5.42 -9.30 16.05
N SER A 165 -4.81 -9.92 15.04
CA SER A 165 -5.46 -10.30 13.77
C SER A 165 -5.82 -11.79 13.70
N GLU A 166 -5.26 -12.61 14.59
CA GLU A 166 -5.67 -13.98 14.86
C GLU A 166 -5.48 -14.23 16.36
N ALA A 167 -6.48 -14.82 17.02
CA ALA A 167 -6.49 -14.94 18.48
C ALA A 167 -5.21 -15.59 19.02
N VAL A 168 -4.61 -14.96 20.03
CA VAL A 168 -3.40 -15.46 20.68
C VAL A 168 -3.77 -16.61 21.61
N THR A 169 -3.02 -17.71 21.54
CA THR A 169 -3.27 -18.91 22.33
C THR A 169 -2.08 -19.26 23.24
N GLY A 170 -2.34 -20.04 24.29
CA GLY A 170 -1.34 -20.42 25.29
C GLY A 170 -1.19 -19.38 26.39
N ALA A 171 -0.82 -18.16 26.03
CA ALA A 171 -0.70 -17.02 26.96
C ALA A 171 -2.06 -16.51 27.45
N THR A 172 -2.12 -15.95 28.66
CA THR A 172 -3.34 -15.31 29.21
C THR A 172 -3.45 -13.83 28.83
N SER A 173 -2.31 -13.19 28.59
CA SER A 173 -2.14 -11.85 28.02
C SER A 173 -0.72 -11.77 27.42
N PHE A 174 -0.37 -10.65 26.83
CA PHE A 174 1.02 -10.42 26.41
C PHE A 174 1.45 -8.99 26.60
N ASP A 175 2.76 -8.77 26.68
CA ASP A 175 3.36 -7.44 26.71
C ASP A 175 3.96 -7.10 25.35
N CYS A 176 3.96 -5.81 25.01
CA CYS A 176 4.61 -5.26 23.83
C CYS A 176 5.74 -4.33 24.27
N GLY A 177 6.97 -4.62 23.85
CA GLY A 177 8.13 -3.86 24.27
C GLY A 177 9.36 -4.14 23.41
N ILE A 178 10.52 -4.09 24.05
CA ILE A 178 11.81 -4.43 23.46
C ILE A 178 12.55 -5.39 24.40
N ALA A 179 13.66 -5.96 23.94
CA ALA A 179 14.54 -6.73 24.82
C ALA A 179 14.99 -5.87 26.03
N GLY A 180 14.71 -6.34 27.26
CA GLY A 180 15.04 -5.64 28.51
C GLY A 180 13.94 -4.73 29.06
N GLU A 181 12.98 -4.29 28.23
CA GLU A 181 11.82 -3.48 28.64
C GLU A 181 10.54 -4.10 28.04
N THR A 182 10.06 -5.19 28.63
CA THR A 182 9.03 -6.06 28.02
C THR A 182 7.69 -5.39 27.76
N SER A 183 7.30 -4.43 28.60
CA SER A 183 6.02 -3.72 28.52
C SER A 183 6.18 -2.25 28.12
N LYS A 184 7.31 -1.88 27.50
CA LYS A 184 7.63 -0.50 27.11
C LYS A 184 6.48 0.17 26.37
N TYR A 185 5.84 -0.54 25.45
CA TYR A 185 4.72 -0.03 24.63
C TYR A 185 3.36 -0.55 25.11
N GLY A 186 3.26 -1.12 26.31
CA GLY A 186 2.01 -1.63 26.88
C GLY A 186 2.16 -3.05 27.40
N GLY A 187 1.55 -3.33 28.55
CA GLY A 187 1.56 -4.64 29.19
C GLY A 187 0.15 -5.19 29.39
N SER A 188 0.08 -6.52 29.60
CA SER A 188 -1.16 -7.25 29.83
C SER A 188 -2.22 -7.04 28.74
N LEU A 189 -1.79 -7.03 27.48
CA LEU A 189 -2.62 -6.84 26.31
C LEU A 189 -3.54 -8.06 26.08
N GLY A 190 -4.76 -7.78 25.61
CA GLY A 190 -5.77 -8.82 25.38
C GLY A 190 -5.42 -9.74 24.21
N ILE A 191 -5.75 -11.02 24.36
CA ILE A 191 -5.44 -12.11 23.41
C ILE A 191 -6.53 -12.37 22.36
N SER A 192 -7.72 -11.78 22.54
CA SER A 192 -8.86 -12.02 21.65
C SER A 192 -8.67 -11.34 20.30
N LEU A 193 -9.25 -11.93 19.24
CA LEU A 193 -9.29 -11.32 17.91
C LEU A 193 -9.85 -9.89 18.00
N GLY A 194 -9.11 -8.92 17.42
CA GLY A 194 -9.50 -7.52 17.40
C GLY A 194 -9.09 -6.72 18.64
N SER A 195 -8.55 -7.35 19.69
CA SER A 195 -7.90 -6.64 20.79
C SER A 195 -6.80 -5.73 20.25
N SER A 196 -6.70 -4.51 20.77
CA SER A 196 -5.76 -3.51 20.28
C SER A 196 -5.12 -2.73 21.41
N ASN A 197 -3.92 -2.22 21.16
CA ASN A 197 -3.17 -1.38 22.06
C ASN A 197 -2.55 -0.19 21.31
N ILE A 198 -2.56 0.98 21.96
CA ILE A 198 -1.91 2.19 21.46
C ILE A 198 -0.78 2.53 22.44
N GLY A 199 0.40 1.96 22.19
CA GLY A 199 1.56 2.02 23.06
C GLY A 199 2.36 3.31 22.93
N VAL A 200 1.83 4.42 23.41
CA VAL A 200 2.52 5.73 23.38
C VAL A 200 3.57 5.79 24.49
N THR A 201 4.82 6.11 24.14
CA THR A 201 5.94 6.17 25.10
C THR A 201 6.63 7.53 25.18
N GLY A 202 6.18 8.49 24.36
CA GLY A 202 6.91 9.74 24.11
C GLY A 202 8.12 9.53 23.18
N PRO A 203 8.71 10.62 22.64
CA PRO A 203 9.84 10.51 21.70
C PRO A 203 11.06 9.86 22.36
N THR A 204 11.44 8.68 21.88
CA THR A 204 12.59 7.91 22.39
C THR A 204 13.55 7.60 21.26
N ALA A 205 14.81 8.03 21.39
CA ALA A 205 15.84 7.76 20.40
C ALA A 205 16.39 6.33 20.55
N PHE A 206 16.53 5.62 19.43
CA PHE A 206 17.19 4.33 19.34
C PHE A 206 18.49 4.48 18.53
N TYR A 207 19.56 3.83 18.97
CA TYR A 207 20.90 3.96 18.36
C TYR A 207 21.40 2.66 17.71
N SER A 208 20.60 1.60 17.75
CA SER A 208 20.82 0.34 17.03
C SER A 208 19.47 -0.22 16.59
N ASP A 209 19.50 -1.05 15.56
CA ASP A 209 18.30 -1.72 15.08
C ASP A 209 17.70 -2.59 16.20
N THR A 210 16.45 -2.32 16.56
CA THR A 210 15.79 -2.97 17.70
C THR A 210 14.46 -3.57 17.28
N ALA A 211 14.32 -4.90 17.33
CA ALA A 211 13.04 -5.55 17.10
C ALA A 211 12.03 -5.23 18.22
N ILE A 212 10.74 -5.25 17.86
CA ILE A 212 9.67 -5.27 18.86
C ILE A 212 9.58 -6.69 19.41
N ARG A 213 9.60 -6.80 20.73
CA ARG A 213 9.47 -8.07 21.44
C ARG A 213 8.08 -8.19 22.04
N LEU A 214 7.37 -9.24 21.64
CA LEU A 214 6.12 -9.65 22.27
C LEU A 214 6.44 -10.71 23.32
N SER A 215 5.99 -10.50 24.56
CA SER A 215 6.29 -11.41 25.68
C SER A 215 5.00 -12.00 26.23
N ALA A 216 4.92 -13.33 26.28
CA ALA A 216 3.77 -14.04 26.80
C ALA A 216 3.68 -13.86 28.33
N ASN A 217 2.47 -13.60 28.83
CA ASN A 217 2.18 -13.66 30.26
C ASN A 217 1.43 -14.96 30.57
N GLY A 218 1.82 -15.62 31.66
CA GLY A 218 1.29 -16.94 32.01
C GLY A 218 2.09 -18.05 31.35
N ALA A 219 1.50 -18.78 30.42
CA ALA A 219 2.18 -19.80 29.62
C ALA A 219 2.68 -19.22 28.29
N ASP A 220 3.62 -19.93 27.66
CA ASP A 220 4.17 -19.59 26.35
C ASP A 220 3.07 -19.44 25.29
N PHE A 221 3.36 -18.63 24.27
CA PHE A 221 2.53 -18.60 23.08
C PHE A 221 2.48 -19.99 22.44
N THR A 222 1.31 -20.38 21.95
CA THR A 222 1.14 -21.60 21.14
C THR A 222 0.63 -21.30 19.73
N GLY A 223 0.28 -20.04 19.47
CA GLY A 223 -0.24 -19.56 18.19
C GLY A 223 -0.82 -18.15 18.28
N GLY A 224 -1.34 -17.68 17.15
CA GLY A 224 -1.92 -16.35 16.98
C GLY A 224 -1.05 -15.41 16.15
N LYS A 225 -1.67 -14.31 15.72
CA LYS A 225 -1.05 -13.28 14.88
C LYS A 225 -1.42 -11.91 15.37
N VAL A 226 -0.46 -11.01 15.30
CA VAL A 226 -0.67 -9.61 15.65
C VAL A 226 -0.11 -8.71 14.56
N ARG A 227 -0.81 -7.62 14.25
CA ARG A 227 -0.28 -6.52 13.46
C ARG A 227 0.45 -5.57 14.38
N VAL A 228 1.71 -5.32 14.11
CA VAL A 228 2.57 -4.41 14.87
C VAL A 228 2.94 -3.26 13.94
N ALA A 229 2.74 -2.03 14.40
CA ALA A 229 3.15 -0.84 13.67
C ALA A 229 4.05 0.05 14.54
N ILE A 230 5.24 0.37 14.03
CA ILE A 230 6.23 1.24 14.66
C ILE A 230 6.06 2.65 14.09
N HIS A 231 5.74 3.61 14.95
CA HIS A 231 5.59 5.02 14.57
C HIS A 231 6.84 5.79 14.96
N TYR A 232 7.63 6.25 13.99
CA TYR A 232 8.92 6.89 14.27
C TYR A 232 9.24 8.04 13.32
N MET A 233 10.11 8.92 13.79
CA MET A 233 10.76 9.96 13.01
C MET A 233 12.19 9.51 12.66
N HIS A 234 12.64 9.84 11.46
CA HIS A 234 14.03 9.67 11.04
C HIS A 234 14.61 11.02 10.60
N LEU A 235 15.90 11.20 10.89
CA LEU A 235 16.65 12.39 10.47
C LEU A 235 17.73 11.95 9.51
N SER A 236 17.75 12.52 8.31
CA SER A 236 18.77 12.28 7.31
C SER A 236 19.67 13.49 7.16
N ALA A 237 20.98 13.25 7.10
CA ALA A 237 21.91 14.21 6.54
C ALA A 237 21.85 14.10 5.01
N ALA A 238 22.28 15.15 4.31
CA ALA A 238 22.47 15.05 2.88
C ALA A 238 23.55 14.02 2.57
N ASP A 239 23.27 13.13 1.62
CA ASP A 239 24.25 12.21 1.04
C ASP A 239 25.34 12.95 0.26
#